data_AF-A0A2M9U2Y7-F1
#
_entry.id   AF-A0A2M9U2Y7-F1
#
_cell.length_a   1.000
_cell.length_b   1.000
_cell.length_c   1.000
_cell.angle_alpha   90.00
_cell.angle_beta   90.00
_cell.angle_gamma   90.00
#
_symmetry.space_group_name_H-M   'P 1'
#
loop_
_entity.id
_entity.type
_entity.pdbx_description
1 polymer ?
#
loop_
_entity_poly.entity_id
_entity_poly.type
_entity_poly.pdbx_seq_one_letter_code
_entity_poly.pdbx_strand_id
1 'polypeptide(L)'
;MNQTQIYTTRKLEKTIQKSIVENSESENKILGEWVATIFYVDRKKCWLIFNKQTKYLLILADIKASELNNITQIFTETLHSQLKNDEIEIDLGTLRKLIGEIKLCETNNDRSANGSLNNCMFSIEQWKVDYGSFENLPFRKINSGLNSSPNQMLNWKYPKELMSEKIKAYVQQSTVVKNK
;
A
#
# COMPACT_ATOMS: atom_id res chain seq x y z
N MET A 1 19.14 5.89 -5.29
CA MET A 1 17.96 6.29 -4.49
C MET A 1 16.97 5.14 -4.54
N ASN A 2 16.32 4.75 -3.44
CA ASN A 2 15.34 3.65 -3.50
C ASN A 2 14.18 4.05 -4.41
N GLN A 3 13.58 3.07 -5.09
CA GLN A 3 12.35 3.25 -5.86
C GLN A 3 11.40 2.10 -5.57
N THR A 4 10.18 2.44 -5.16
CA THR A 4 9.14 1.45 -4.92
C THR A 4 8.24 1.36 -6.15
N GLN A 5 8.12 0.15 -6.67
CA GLN A 5 7.23 -0.16 -7.78
C GLN A 5 5.86 -0.55 -7.24
N ILE A 6 4.83 0.09 -7.79
CA ILE A 6 3.43 -0.26 -7.57
C ILE A 6 2.85 -0.70 -8.91
N TYR A 7 2.75 -2.01 -9.10
CA TYR A 7 2.07 -2.59 -10.24
C TYR A 7 0.58 -2.33 -10.15
N THR A 8 -0.03 -1.96 -11.26
CA THR A 8 -1.47 -1.70 -11.28
C THR A 8 -2.25 -2.91 -11.75
N THR A 9 -3.48 -3.09 -11.28
CA THR A 9 -4.40 -4.00 -11.97
C THR A 9 -4.84 -3.34 -13.28
N ARG A 10 -5.24 -4.16 -14.27
CA ARG A 10 -5.85 -3.66 -15.53
C ARG A 10 -6.98 -2.65 -15.29
N LYS A 11 -7.71 -2.77 -14.17
CA LYS A 11 -8.80 -1.85 -13.81
C LYS A 11 -8.28 -0.47 -13.46
N LEU A 12 -7.19 -0.39 -12.68
CA LEU A 12 -6.57 0.86 -12.29
C LEU A 12 -5.76 1.47 -13.46
N GLU A 13 -4.98 0.66 -14.16
CA GLU A 13 -4.11 1.08 -15.28
C GLU A 13 -4.88 1.91 -16.33
N LYS A 14 -6.06 1.43 -16.74
CA LYS A 14 -6.96 2.14 -17.69
C LYS A 14 -7.36 3.54 -17.24
N THR A 15 -7.32 3.83 -15.94
CA THR A 15 -7.69 5.14 -15.39
C THR A 15 -6.51 6.08 -15.24
N ILE A 16 -5.29 5.57 -15.25
CA ILE A 16 -4.06 6.33 -14.98
C ILE A 16 -2.98 6.15 -16.05
N GLN A 17 -3.35 5.71 -17.26
CA GLN A 17 -2.42 5.33 -18.33
C GLN A 17 -1.28 6.35 -18.56
N LYS A 18 -1.57 7.65 -18.43
CA LYS A 18 -0.58 8.74 -18.61
C LYS A 18 0.51 8.79 -17.53
N SER A 19 0.28 8.13 -16.40
CA SER A 19 1.18 8.09 -15.24
C SER A 19 1.91 6.75 -15.12
N ILE A 20 1.63 5.79 -16.00
CA ILE A 20 2.33 4.52 -16.05
C ILE A 20 3.72 4.74 -16.65
N VAL A 21 4.72 4.11 -16.03
CA VAL A 21 6.11 4.15 -16.46
C VAL A 21 6.64 2.74 -16.68
N GLU A 22 7.71 2.60 -17.46
CA GLU A 22 8.41 1.33 -17.63
C GLU A 22 9.01 0.84 -16.31
N ASN A 23 9.14 -0.48 -16.18
CA ASN A 23 9.70 -1.09 -14.99
C ASN A 23 11.17 -0.69 -14.82
N SER A 24 11.54 -0.24 -13.63
CA SER A 24 12.91 0.09 -13.28
C SER A 24 13.69 -1.15 -12.81
N GLU A 25 14.95 -1.29 -13.20
CA GLU A 25 15.83 -2.32 -12.63
C GLU A 25 16.18 -2.07 -11.15
N SER A 26 16.05 -0.81 -10.69
CA SER A 26 16.32 -0.36 -9.32
C SER A 26 15.12 -0.56 -8.38
N GLU A 27 14.66 -1.80 -8.22
CA GLU A 27 13.55 -2.14 -7.34
C GLU A 27 13.93 -2.04 -5.84
N ASN A 28 13.00 -1.54 -5.02
CA ASN A 28 13.08 -1.58 -3.57
C ASN A 28 13.03 -3.01 -3.05
N LYS A 29 14.20 -3.63 -2.87
CA LYS A 29 14.32 -5.00 -2.34
C LYS A 29 13.88 -5.16 -0.88
N ILE A 30 13.72 -4.08 -0.12
CA ILE A 30 13.46 -4.12 1.31
C ILE A 30 11.98 -4.46 1.58
N LEU A 31 11.07 -3.65 1.02
CA LEU A 31 9.63 -3.91 1.10
C LEU A 31 9.10 -4.68 -0.10
N GLY A 32 9.88 -4.79 -1.17
CA GLY A 32 9.50 -5.47 -2.41
C GLY A 32 8.37 -4.77 -3.15
N GLU A 33 7.75 -5.53 -4.04
CA GLU A 33 6.67 -5.10 -4.91
C GLU A 33 5.35 -4.82 -4.19
N TRP A 34 4.62 -3.85 -4.74
CA TRP A 34 3.25 -3.54 -4.36
C TRP A 34 2.33 -3.71 -5.56
N VAL A 35 1.05 -4.00 -5.29
CA VAL A 35 0.00 -4.07 -6.31
C VAL A 35 -1.16 -3.19 -5.90
N ALA A 36 -1.62 -2.32 -6.79
CA ALA A 36 -2.74 -1.41 -6.56
C ALA A 36 -3.92 -1.72 -7.48
N THR A 37 -5.13 -1.65 -6.92
CA THR A 37 -6.39 -1.66 -7.67
C THR A 37 -7.25 -0.47 -7.28
N ILE A 38 -8.28 -0.19 -8.07
CA ILE A 38 -9.22 0.90 -7.84
C ILE A 38 -10.60 0.37 -7.44
N PHE A 39 -11.19 1.02 -6.44
CA PHE A 39 -12.58 0.87 -6.04
C PHE A 39 -13.23 2.24 -5.87
N TYR A 40 -14.55 2.25 -5.72
CA TYR A 40 -15.32 3.49 -5.65
C TYR A 40 -16.21 3.48 -4.41
N VAL A 41 -16.32 4.66 -3.80
CA VAL A 41 -17.22 4.96 -2.68
C VAL A 41 -17.83 6.32 -3.00
N ASP A 42 -19.14 6.42 -3.13
CA ASP A 42 -19.85 7.64 -3.56
C ASP A 42 -19.24 8.33 -4.79
N ARG A 43 -18.84 7.51 -5.78
CA ARG A 43 -18.15 7.93 -7.03
C ARG A 43 -16.74 8.51 -6.82
N LYS A 44 -16.24 8.62 -5.59
CA LYS A 44 -14.86 8.98 -5.29
C LYS A 44 -13.93 7.79 -5.56
N LYS A 45 -12.77 8.07 -6.15
CA LYS A 45 -11.79 7.06 -6.55
C LYS A 45 -10.91 6.68 -5.37
N CYS A 46 -11.01 5.46 -4.89
CA CYS A 46 -10.16 4.94 -3.83
C CYS A 46 -9.25 3.85 -4.38
N TRP A 47 -8.00 3.82 -3.92
CA TRP A 47 -7.05 2.78 -4.29
C TRP A 47 -6.87 1.85 -3.11
N LEU A 48 -6.93 0.54 -3.37
CA LEU A 48 -6.44 -0.46 -2.44
C LEU A 48 -5.08 -0.94 -2.93
N ILE A 49 -4.06 -0.74 -2.10
CA ILE A 49 -2.68 -1.09 -2.40
C ILE A 49 -2.26 -2.20 -1.44
N PHE A 50 -1.61 -3.22 -1.99
CA PHE A 50 -1.23 -4.44 -1.30
C PHE A 50 0.26 -4.67 -1.47
N ASN A 51 0.98 -4.86 -0.36
CA ASN A 51 2.39 -5.27 -0.40
C ASN A 51 2.50 -6.78 -0.60
N LYS A 52 3.25 -7.24 -1.61
CA LYS A 52 3.31 -8.66 -1.96
C LYS A 52 3.98 -9.53 -0.89
N GLN A 53 4.99 -9.00 -0.19
CA GLN A 53 5.76 -9.75 0.79
C GLN A 53 5.00 -9.90 2.11
N THR A 54 4.46 -8.80 2.62
CA THR A 54 3.86 -8.72 3.96
C THR A 54 2.34 -8.83 3.94
N LYS A 55 1.72 -8.79 2.74
CA LYS A 55 0.26 -8.70 2.55
C LYS A 55 -0.37 -7.45 3.18
N TYR A 56 0.45 -6.49 3.62
CA TYR A 56 -0.01 -5.27 4.23
C TYR A 56 -0.79 -4.43 3.23
N LEU A 57 -1.90 -3.89 3.68
CA LEU A 57 -2.85 -3.14 2.88
C LEU A 57 -2.81 -1.66 3.26
N LEU A 58 -2.96 -0.83 2.23
CA LEU A 58 -3.08 0.61 2.36
C LEU A 58 -4.18 1.10 1.43
N ILE A 59 -5.15 1.80 1.99
CA ILE A 59 -6.14 2.55 1.22
C ILE A 59 -5.67 3.99 1.02
N LEU A 60 -5.65 4.44 -0.23
CA LEU A 60 -5.60 5.85 -0.58
C LEU A 60 -7.01 6.30 -0.99
N ALA A 61 -7.58 7.26 -0.27
CA ALA A 61 -8.97 7.70 -0.48
C ALA A 61 -9.02 8.94 -1.39
N ASP A 62 -10.04 9.00 -2.25
CA ASP A 62 -10.36 10.12 -3.16
C ASP A 62 -9.20 10.66 -4.01
N ILE A 63 -8.44 9.75 -4.64
CA ILE A 63 -7.29 10.10 -5.50
C ILE A 63 -7.75 10.65 -6.85
N LYS A 64 -7.37 11.90 -7.13
CA LYS A 64 -7.65 12.58 -8.40
C LYS A 64 -6.49 12.42 -9.37
N ALA A 65 -6.80 12.49 -10.67
CA ALA A 65 -5.79 12.40 -11.72
C ALA A 65 -4.73 13.53 -11.63
N SER A 66 -5.14 14.72 -11.18
CA SER A 66 -4.24 15.87 -10.97
C SER A 66 -3.22 15.65 -9.85
N GLU A 67 -3.49 14.71 -8.93
CA GLU A 67 -2.66 14.44 -7.76
C GLU A 67 -1.62 13.35 -8.03
N LEU A 68 -1.69 12.67 -9.18
CA LEU A 68 -0.77 11.57 -9.52
C LEU A 68 0.68 12.01 -9.63
N ASN A 69 0.94 13.28 -9.95
CA ASN A 69 2.30 13.85 -9.92
C ASN A 69 2.89 13.87 -8.50
N ASN A 70 2.05 13.86 -7.46
CA ASN A 70 2.43 13.85 -6.05
C ASN A 70 2.25 12.47 -5.40
N ILE A 71 2.08 11.40 -6.18
CA ILE A 71 1.75 10.07 -5.65
C ILE A 71 2.78 9.56 -4.65
N THR A 72 4.06 9.88 -4.83
CA THR A 72 5.12 9.53 -3.87
C THR A 72 4.86 10.11 -2.48
N GLN A 73 4.49 11.40 -2.42
CA GLN A 73 4.18 12.06 -1.17
C GLN A 73 2.91 11.48 -0.56
N ILE A 74 1.82 11.39 -1.34
CA ILE A 74 0.52 10.90 -0.89
C ILE A 74 0.65 9.48 -0.32
N PHE A 75 1.31 8.58 -1.04
CA PHE A 75 1.54 7.21 -0.61
C PHE A 75 2.33 7.18 0.70
N THR A 76 3.46 7.89 0.75
CA THR A 76 4.37 7.83 1.91
C THR A 76 3.74 8.42 3.16
N GLU A 77 3.03 9.53 3.06
CA GLU A 77 2.36 10.18 4.19
C GLU A 77 1.15 9.37 4.68
N THR A 78 0.38 8.79 3.75
CA THR A 78 -0.73 7.89 4.11
C THR A 78 -0.21 6.62 4.76
N LEU A 79 0.85 6.01 4.22
CA LEU A 79 1.50 4.85 4.81
C LEU A 79 2.04 5.17 6.19
N HIS A 80 2.74 6.29 6.37
CA HIS A 80 3.26 6.72 7.68
C HIS A 80 2.15 6.84 8.71
N SER A 81 1.07 7.52 8.36
CA SER A 81 -0.08 7.68 9.24
C SER A 81 -0.76 6.35 9.56
N GLN A 82 -0.83 5.42 8.60
CA GLN A 82 -1.43 4.11 8.81
C GLN A 82 -0.54 3.21 9.69
N LEU A 83 0.78 3.21 9.46
CA LEU A 83 1.75 2.49 10.28
C LEU A 83 1.67 2.94 11.74
N LYS A 84 1.57 4.25 11.98
CA LYS A 84 1.35 4.80 13.33
C LYS A 84 0.03 4.32 13.95
N ASN A 85 -1.04 4.23 13.15
CA ASN A 85 -2.33 3.70 13.60
C ASN A 85 -2.28 2.20 13.94
N ASP A 86 -1.38 1.46 13.29
CA ASP A 86 -1.10 0.04 13.56
C ASP A 86 0.02 -0.16 14.60
N GLU A 87 0.43 0.91 15.32
CA GLU A 87 1.47 0.89 16.36
C GLU A 87 2.87 0.47 15.85
N ILE A 88 3.15 0.75 14.57
CA ILE A 88 4.45 0.51 13.94
C ILE A 88 5.22 1.83 13.88
N GLU A 89 6.22 1.96 14.76
CA GLU A 89 7.02 3.17 14.87
C GLU A 89 8.11 3.27 13.80
N ILE A 90 8.06 4.37 13.04
CA ILE A 90 9.11 4.81 12.12
C ILE A 90 8.96 6.33 11.92
N ASP A 91 10.07 7.07 11.87
CA ASP A 91 10.01 8.50 11.54
C ASP A 91 9.77 8.69 10.03
N LEU A 92 9.09 9.78 9.67
CA LEU A 92 8.72 10.05 8.28
C LEU A 92 9.95 10.20 7.36
N GLY A 93 11.08 10.71 7.87
CA GLY A 93 12.31 10.87 7.10
C GLY A 93 12.94 9.53 6.73
N THR A 94 13.00 8.61 7.68
CA THR A 94 13.46 7.23 7.46
C THR A 94 12.49 6.47 6.56
N LEU A 95 11.18 6.65 6.72
CA LEU A 95 10.20 6.04 5.81
C LEU A 95 10.35 6.57 4.38
N ARG A 96 10.54 7.89 4.19
CA ARG A 96 10.80 8.49 2.87
C ARG A 96 12.04 7.89 2.20
N LYS A 97 13.10 7.61 2.97
CA LYS A 97 14.30 6.92 2.45
C LYS A 97 14.02 5.46 2.12
N LEU A 98 13.25 4.78 2.96
CA LEU A 98 12.86 3.39 2.77
C LEU A 98 12.05 3.23 1.47
N ILE A 99 10.98 4.00 1.30
CA ILE A 99 10.10 3.96 0.13
C ILE A 99 10.81 4.51 -1.11
N GLY A 100 11.46 5.67 -0.97
CA GLY A 100 12.03 6.38 -2.10
C GLY A 100 10.96 6.90 -3.06
N GLU A 101 11.25 6.93 -4.35
CA GLU A 101 10.30 7.39 -5.37
C GLU A 101 9.28 6.29 -5.72
N ILE A 102 8.00 6.65 -5.85
CA ILE A 102 6.96 5.73 -6.34
C ILE A 102 6.95 5.71 -7.88
N LYS A 103 7.05 4.51 -8.45
CA LYS A 103 6.84 4.25 -9.88
C LYS A 103 5.56 3.44 -10.06
N LEU A 104 4.61 3.98 -10.82
CA LEU A 104 3.37 3.28 -11.15
C LEU A 104 3.60 2.44 -12.40
N CYS A 105 3.56 1.12 -12.26
CA CYS A 105 3.88 0.19 -13.33
C CYS A 105 2.61 -0.39 -13.96
N GLU A 106 2.73 -0.84 -15.20
CA GLU A 106 1.70 -1.61 -15.89
C GLU A 106 1.34 -2.91 -15.12
N THR A 107 0.25 -3.54 -15.50
CA THR A 107 -0.14 -4.84 -14.92
C THR A 107 0.88 -5.94 -15.22
N ASN A 108 1.43 -6.55 -14.17
CA ASN A 108 2.21 -7.79 -14.29
C ASN A 108 1.33 -9.06 -14.29
N ASN A 109 0.01 -8.92 -14.31
CA ASN A 109 -0.98 -10.01 -14.29
C ASN A 109 -0.80 -11.00 -13.12
N ASP A 110 -0.31 -10.53 -11.97
CA ASP A 110 -0.19 -11.35 -10.76
C ASP A 110 -1.58 -11.82 -10.26
N ARG A 111 -1.93 -13.06 -10.60
CA ARG A 111 -3.22 -13.66 -10.26
C ARG A 111 -3.40 -13.83 -8.74
N SER A 112 -2.31 -14.03 -8.01
CA SER A 112 -2.32 -14.22 -6.56
C SER A 112 -2.61 -12.92 -5.83
N ALA A 113 -1.94 -11.84 -6.25
CA ALA A 113 -2.23 -10.49 -5.76
C ALA A 113 -3.66 -10.06 -6.12
N ASN A 114 -4.13 -10.34 -7.34
CA ASN A 114 -5.50 -10.06 -7.75
C ASN A 114 -6.54 -10.81 -6.91
N GLY A 115 -6.32 -12.09 -6.61
CA GLY A 115 -7.19 -12.86 -5.71
C GLY A 115 -7.23 -12.27 -4.31
N SER A 116 -6.06 -11.89 -3.77
CA SER A 116 -5.95 -11.25 -2.45
C SER A 116 -6.71 -9.92 -2.39
N LEU A 117 -6.53 -9.08 -3.41
CA LEU A 117 -7.25 -7.82 -3.54
C LEU A 117 -8.75 -8.08 -3.63
N ASN A 118 -9.23 -8.97 -4.50
CA ASN A 118 -10.67 -9.25 -4.62
C ASN A 118 -11.29 -9.71 -3.29
N ASN A 119 -10.59 -10.54 -2.51
CA ASN A 119 -11.05 -10.95 -1.18
C ASN A 119 -11.18 -9.75 -0.22
N CYS A 120 -10.20 -8.83 -0.21
CA CYS A 120 -10.26 -7.61 0.60
C CYS A 120 -11.40 -6.69 0.16
N MET A 121 -11.66 -6.63 -1.15
CA MET A 121 -12.74 -5.85 -1.72
C MET A 121 -14.11 -6.30 -1.20
N PHE A 122 -14.33 -7.60 -1.01
CA PHE A 122 -15.56 -8.12 -0.43
C PHE A 122 -15.81 -7.57 0.99
N SER A 123 -14.76 -7.54 1.84
CA SER A 123 -14.84 -6.91 3.16
C SER A 123 -15.13 -5.40 3.09
N ILE A 124 -14.55 -4.71 2.10
CA ILE A 124 -14.79 -3.28 1.89
C ILE A 124 -16.25 -3.02 1.48
N GLU A 125 -16.85 -3.86 0.64
CA GLU A 125 -18.27 -3.70 0.26
C GLU A 125 -19.20 -3.82 1.48
N GLN A 126 -18.92 -4.72 2.43
CA GLN A 126 -19.70 -4.80 3.68
C GLN A 126 -19.62 -3.51 4.49
N TRP A 127 -18.42 -2.91 4.61
CA TRP A 127 -18.28 -1.64 5.32
C TRP A 127 -18.99 -0.47 4.62
N LYS A 128 -19.09 -0.47 3.30
CA LYS A 128 -19.90 0.55 2.61
C LYS A 128 -21.37 0.44 3.00
N VAL A 129 -21.88 -0.77 3.24
CA VAL A 129 -23.25 -0.97 3.73
C VAL A 129 -23.38 -0.45 5.16
N ASP A 130 -22.41 -0.76 6.04
CA ASP A 130 -22.46 -0.38 7.46
C ASP A 130 -22.33 1.13 7.71
N TYR A 131 -21.42 1.80 7.00
CA TYR A 131 -21.10 3.22 7.22
C TYR A 131 -21.82 4.16 6.25
N GLY A 132 -22.39 3.62 5.16
CA GLY A 132 -23.11 4.38 4.15
C GLY A 132 -22.17 5.25 3.30
N SER A 133 -22.18 6.55 3.55
CA SER A 133 -21.47 7.53 2.71
C SER A 133 -19.95 7.52 2.90
N PHE A 134 -19.22 8.05 1.91
CA PHE A 134 -17.77 8.23 1.94
C PHE A 134 -17.28 8.94 3.20
N GLU A 135 -17.96 10.01 3.61
CA GLU A 135 -17.53 10.84 4.75
C GLU A 135 -17.57 10.08 6.08
N ASN A 136 -18.38 9.02 6.16
CA ASN A 136 -18.54 8.20 7.36
C ASN A 136 -17.58 7.01 7.39
N LEU A 137 -16.92 6.68 6.28
CA LEU A 137 -16.10 5.46 6.19
C LEU A 137 -14.77 5.64 6.94
N PRO A 138 -14.52 4.84 8.00
CA PRO A 138 -13.32 4.99 8.81
C PRO A 138 -12.15 4.25 8.14
N PHE A 139 -11.63 4.78 7.02
CA PHE A 139 -10.60 4.12 6.19
C PHE A 139 -9.40 3.59 6.98
N ARG A 140 -8.94 4.32 8.01
CA ARG A 140 -7.84 3.85 8.88
C ARG A 140 -8.22 2.62 9.70
N LYS A 141 -9.41 2.61 10.31
CA LYS A 141 -9.93 1.46 11.07
C LYS A 141 -10.14 0.25 10.16
N ILE A 142 -10.64 0.49 8.95
CA ILE A 142 -10.79 -0.50 7.90
C ILE A 142 -9.43 -1.12 7.54
N ASN A 143 -8.41 -0.30 7.21
CA ASN A 143 -7.05 -0.78 6.95
C ASN A 143 -6.52 -1.60 8.12
N SER A 144 -6.62 -1.09 9.35
CA SER A 144 -6.12 -1.77 10.55
C SER A 144 -6.81 -3.12 10.79
N GLY A 145 -8.12 -3.21 10.52
CA GLY A 145 -8.87 -4.46 10.58
C GLY A 145 -8.34 -5.49 9.58
N LEU A 146 -8.16 -5.09 8.32
CA LEU A 146 -7.58 -5.97 7.29
C LEU A 146 -6.14 -6.38 7.64
N ASN A 147 -5.32 -5.45 8.11
CA ASN A 147 -3.92 -5.69 8.49
C ASN A 147 -3.77 -6.49 9.80
N SER A 148 -4.84 -6.60 10.59
CA SER A 148 -4.94 -7.42 11.80
C SER A 148 -5.74 -8.70 11.58
N SER A 149 -6.01 -9.07 10.33
CA SER A 149 -6.69 -10.33 10.01
C SER A 149 -5.67 -11.44 9.75
N PRO A 150 -5.84 -12.66 10.31
CA PRO A 150 -4.96 -13.78 10.02
C PRO A 150 -4.96 -14.09 8.53
N ASN A 151 -3.77 -14.22 7.94
CA ASN A 151 -3.66 -14.48 6.51
C ASN A 151 -3.07 -15.86 6.24
N GLN A 152 -3.82 -16.73 5.57
CA GLN A 152 -3.38 -18.09 5.26
C GLN A 152 -2.09 -18.11 4.43
N MET A 153 -1.90 -17.16 3.51
CA MET A 153 -0.68 -17.06 2.69
C MET A 153 0.55 -16.68 3.51
N LEU A 154 0.36 -16.23 4.75
CA LEU A 154 1.39 -15.89 5.71
C LEU A 154 1.51 -16.93 6.83
N ASN A 155 1.03 -18.15 6.61
CA ASN A 155 0.95 -19.18 7.65
C ASN A 155 0.17 -18.68 8.88
N TRP A 156 -0.95 -18.01 8.64
CA TRP A 156 -1.85 -17.44 9.66
C TRP A 156 -1.25 -16.30 10.50
N LYS A 157 -0.12 -15.73 10.09
CA LYS A 157 0.40 -14.49 10.66
C LYS A 157 -0.40 -13.27 10.20
N TYR A 158 -0.25 -12.17 10.94
CA TYR A 158 -0.90 -10.91 10.65
C TYR A 158 -0.03 -10.04 9.71
N PRO A 159 -0.62 -9.41 8.68
CA PRO A 159 0.12 -8.52 7.78
C PRO A 159 0.89 -7.40 8.50
N LYS A 160 0.29 -6.79 9.53
CA LYS A 160 0.94 -5.72 10.31
C LYS A 160 2.19 -6.18 11.04
N GLU A 161 2.22 -7.43 11.52
CA GLU A 161 3.38 -7.97 12.23
C GLU A 161 4.56 -8.14 11.28
N LEU A 162 4.33 -8.73 10.11
CA LEU A 162 5.39 -8.88 9.10
C LEU A 162 5.89 -7.53 8.57
N MET A 163 5.00 -6.55 8.40
CA MET A 163 5.41 -5.19 8.06
C MET A 163 6.27 -4.56 9.16
N SER A 164 5.89 -4.73 10.43
CA SER A 164 6.67 -4.27 11.58
C SER A 164 8.05 -4.90 11.63
N GLU A 165 8.15 -6.22 11.44
CA GLU A 165 9.41 -6.97 11.38
C GLU A 165 10.33 -6.42 10.28
N LYS A 166 9.80 -6.21 9.07
CA LYS A 166 10.55 -5.67 7.93
C LYS A 166 11.07 -4.25 8.18
N ILE A 167 10.23 -3.39 8.74
CA ILE A 167 10.60 -2.01 9.07
C ILE A 167 11.68 -1.99 10.17
N LYS A 168 11.51 -2.77 11.24
CA LYS A 168 12.49 -2.87 12.33
C LYS A 168 13.84 -3.35 11.82
N ALA A 169 13.87 -4.38 10.97
CA ALA A 169 15.10 -4.88 10.36
C ALA A 169 15.83 -3.80 9.55
N TYR A 170 15.10 -3.01 8.76
CA TYR A 170 15.67 -1.89 7.99
C TYR A 170 16.26 -0.80 8.90
N VAL A 171 15.54 -0.41 9.94
CA VAL A 171 15.97 0.63 10.89
C VAL A 171 17.24 0.20 11.62
N GLN A 172 17.32 -1.06 12.06
CA GLN A 172 18.51 -1.62 12.70
C GLN A 172 19.72 -1.60 11.77
N GLN A 173 19.58 -2.07 10.53
CA GLN A 173 20.66 -2.05 9.52
C GLN A 173 21.14 -0.62 9.22
N SER A 174 20.20 0.31 9.07
CA SER A 174 20.50 1.73 8.78
C SER A 174 21.23 2.44 9.93
N THR A 175 21.02 1.99 11.17
CA THR A 175 21.69 2.54 12.35
C THR A 175 23.13 2.03 12.46
N VAL A 176 23.35 0.74 12.17
CA VAL A 176 24.70 0.13 12.18
C VAL A 176 25.62 0.76 11.13
N VAL A 177 25.10 1.11 9.95
CA VAL A 177 25.89 1.76 8.88
C VAL A 177 26.29 3.20 9.23
N LYS A 178 25.50 3.93 10.03
CA LYS A 178 25.82 5.30 10.45
C LYS A 178 26.89 5.37 11.55
N ASN A 179 27.12 4.27 12.27
CA ASN A 179 28.06 4.20 13.40
C ASN A 179 29.40 3.56 13.01
N LYS A 180 29.65 3.35 11.71
CA LYS A 180 30.95 2.97 11.11
C LYS A 180 31.45 4.12 10.25
#